data_AF-A0A1Q6UB60-F1
#
_entry.id   AF-A0A1Q6UB60-F1
#
_cell.length_a   1.000
_cell.length_b   1.000
_cell.length_c   1.000
_cell.angle_alpha   90.00
_cell.angle_beta   90.00
_cell.angle_gamma   90.00
#
_symmetry.space_group_name_H-M   'P 1'
#
loop_
_entity.id
_entity.type
_entity.pdbx_description
1 polymer ?
#
loop_
_entity_poly.entity_id
_entity_poly.type
_entity_poly.pdbx_seq_one_letter_code
_entity_poly.pdbx_strand_id
1 'polypeptide(L)'
;MDGQQQIKRQPATGGTFARFNVRAFIFNSFYYFYHGIRSDRFWLFFSATPALTYLLLKTGLPVIAAATAAVLSVRIIAAFRADGDIQRQREENAYPPKETPTPWFSVSLTRVLLFSVVTFDLYSLYLAYKNWQAVRDGNRQYHISPFLRGWLLGIVFVIPLFLRMRKSFVAVKRKTTVFDVCAFLYIPLTVAAFAVRHYMIVNVNFSLFNLLIVLRLLKILCLLPLQKNINDYNLILDPESRPLKKFLPGEITLAAAAAALFISYYNFSDRFAIRNFYRNFDRQTRNEIINSYIFRRAYPEICEKYGYRLKNYGQTFERVYQKELASLARKLKDKNITVEEDVICPKS
;
A
#
# COMPACT_ATOMS: atom_id res chain seq x y z
N MET A 1 -23.56 -6.48 -51.09
CA MET A 1 -22.38 -7.25 -51.52
C MET A 1 -21.18 -6.66 -50.81
N ASP A 2 -20.91 -7.16 -49.61
CA ASP A 2 -19.86 -6.66 -48.72
C ASP A 2 -18.51 -7.23 -49.15
N GLY A 3 -17.68 -6.36 -49.72
CA GLY A 3 -16.27 -6.65 -49.96
C GLY A 3 -15.50 -6.63 -48.64
N GLN A 4 -15.52 -7.74 -47.90
CA GLN A 4 -14.48 -8.00 -46.91
C GLN A 4 -13.14 -8.17 -47.64
N GLN A 5 -12.39 -7.07 -47.75
CA GLN A 5 -10.96 -7.13 -48.00
C GLN A 5 -10.32 -7.88 -46.83
N GLN A 6 -10.14 -9.20 -46.99
CA GLN A 6 -9.22 -9.98 -46.18
C GLN A 6 -7.81 -9.42 -46.43
N ILE A 7 -7.38 -8.52 -45.55
CA ILE A 7 -5.99 -8.08 -45.49
C ILE A 7 -5.16 -9.32 -45.14
N LYS A 8 -4.47 -9.83 -46.15
CA LYS A 8 -3.56 -10.97 -46.09
C LYS A 8 -2.51 -10.68 -45.00
N ARG A 9 -2.57 -11.40 -43.88
CA ARG A 9 -1.53 -11.36 -42.84
C ARG A 9 -0.22 -11.87 -43.46
N GLN A 10 0.68 -10.98 -43.85
CA GLN A 10 2.04 -11.37 -44.17
C GLN A 10 2.76 -11.72 -42.86
N PRO A 11 3.30 -12.95 -42.71
CA PRO A 11 4.25 -13.22 -41.63
C PRO A 11 5.50 -12.37 -41.86
N ALA A 12 6.05 -11.84 -40.76
CA ALA A 12 7.20 -10.94 -40.76
C ALA A 12 8.37 -11.49 -41.58
N THR A 13 8.59 -10.92 -42.76
CA THR A 13 9.84 -11.09 -43.51
C THR A 13 10.83 -10.05 -43.03
N GLY A 14 11.78 -10.48 -42.20
CA GLY A 14 12.91 -9.67 -41.79
C GLY A 14 13.27 -9.93 -40.34
N GLY A 15 14.19 -10.87 -40.12
CA GLY A 15 14.85 -11.05 -38.83
C GLY A 15 15.63 -9.79 -38.46
N THR A 16 14.98 -8.85 -37.80
CA THR A 16 15.65 -7.79 -37.06
C THR A 16 16.36 -8.46 -35.91
N PHE A 17 17.69 -8.43 -35.91
CA PHE A 17 18.48 -8.78 -34.75
C PHE A 17 17.85 -8.15 -33.51
N ALA A 18 17.57 -8.97 -32.50
CA ALA A 18 17.09 -8.53 -31.20
C ALA A 18 18.07 -7.47 -30.66
N ARG A 19 17.72 -6.18 -30.78
CA ARG A 19 18.56 -5.10 -30.28
C ARG A 19 18.51 -5.14 -28.76
N PHE A 20 19.68 -5.09 -28.13
CA PHE A 20 19.76 -5.10 -26.68
C PHE A 20 19.16 -3.81 -26.10
N ASN A 21 18.11 -3.95 -25.31
CA ASN A 21 17.45 -2.81 -24.68
C ASN A 21 17.96 -2.61 -23.24
N VAL A 22 18.78 -1.58 -23.03
CA VAL A 22 19.38 -1.24 -21.72
C VAL A 22 18.31 -0.94 -20.66
N ARG A 23 17.21 -0.30 -21.03
CA ARG A 23 16.12 -0.01 -20.09
C ARG A 23 15.42 -1.29 -19.65
N ALA A 24 15.21 -2.23 -20.57
CA ALA A 24 14.66 -3.54 -20.24
C ALA A 24 15.61 -4.38 -19.39
N PHE A 25 16.93 -4.26 -19.56
CA PHE A 25 17.90 -4.90 -18.67
C PHE A 25 17.83 -4.36 -17.22
N ILE A 26 17.76 -3.03 -17.07
CA ILE A 26 17.75 -2.36 -15.77
C ILE A 26 16.42 -2.60 -15.05
N PHE A 27 15.30 -2.43 -15.74
CA PHE A 27 13.96 -2.47 -15.15
C PHE A 27 13.27 -3.84 -15.27
N ASN A 28 13.75 -4.74 -16.12
CA ASN A 28 13.26 -6.12 -16.31
C ASN A 28 11.73 -6.22 -16.41
N SER A 29 11.07 -6.98 -15.55
CA SER A 29 9.60 -7.11 -15.54
C SER A 29 8.89 -5.76 -15.48
N PHE A 30 9.43 -4.77 -14.76
CA PHE A 30 8.85 -3.42 -14.69
C PHE A 30 8.92 -2.67 -16.03
N TYR A 31 9.89 -2.96 -16.89
CA TYR A 31 9.96 -2.39 -18.23
C TYR A 31 8.72 -2.80 -19.05
N TYR A 32 8.46 -4.11 -19.11
CA TYR A 32 7.29 -4.66 -19.81
C TYR A 32 6.00 -4.12 -19.23
N PHE A 33 5.93 -4.05 -17.90
CA PHE A 33 4.77 -3.55 -17.20
C PHE A 33 4.49 -2.06 -17.45
N TYR A 34 5.54 -1.24 -17.48
CA TYR A 34 5.47 0.20 -17.77
C TYR A 34 4.99 0.46 -19.19
N HIS A 35 5.57 -0.25 -20.18
CA HIS A 35 5.16 -0.14 -21.57
C HIS A 35 3.79 -0.76 -21.85
N GLY A 36 3.18 -1.43 -20.86
CA GLY A 36 1.91 -2.10 -21.04
C GLY A 36 2.02 -3.31 -21.96
N ILE A 37 3.20 -3.89 -22.10
CA ILE A 37 3.31 -5.19 -22.76
C ILE A 37 2.57 -6.18 -21.87
N ARG A 38 1.70 -7.00 -22.49
CA ARG A 38 0.77 -7.97 -21.89
C ARG A 38 1.19 -8.45 -20.48
N SER A 39 0.23 -8.49 -19.56
CA SER A 39 0.49 -8.81 -18.13
C SER A 39 1.16 -10.17 -17.91
N ASP A 40 1.00 -11.11 -18.83
CA ASP A 40 1.70 -12.40 -18.84
C ASP A 40 3.22 -12.27 -18.94
N ARG A 41 3.74 -11.34 -19.76
CA ARG A 41 5.19 -11.08 -19.86
C ARG A 41 5.75 -10.54 -18.55
N PHE A 42 5.01 -9.65 -17.88
CA PHE A 42 5.39 -9.20 -16.53
C PHE A 42 5.52 -10.38 -15.57
N TRP A 43 4.49 -11.23 -15.49
CA TRP A 43 4.47 -12.38 -14.58
C TRP A 43 5.55 -13.40 -14.90
N LEU A 44 5.80 -13.65 -16.20
CA LEU A 44 6.85 -14.55 -16.64
C LEU A 44 8.22 -14.09 -16.13
N PHE A 45 8.61 -12.84 -16.36
CA PHE A 45 9.92 -12.34 -15.92
C PHE A 45 9.99 -12.12 -14.40
N PHE A 46 8.86 -11.78 -13.76
CA PHE A 46 8.79 -11.61 -12.30
C PHE A 46 8.97 -12.95 -11.56
N SER A 47 8.31 -14.02 -12.04
CA SER A 47 8.39 -15.36 -11.44
C SER A 47 9.60 -16.18 -11.89
N ALA A 48 10.19 -15.88 -13.06
CA ALA A 48 11.36 -16.59 -13.57
C ALA A 48 12.58 -16.46 -12.65
N THR A 49 12.77 -15.31 -11.99
CA THR A 49 13.91 -15.09 -11.10
C THR A 49 13.89 -16.03 -9.88
N PRO A 50 12.83 -16.09 -9.05
CA PRO A 50 12.78 -17.03 -7.93
C PRO A 50 12.77 -18.49 -8.39
N ALA A 51 12.07 -18.82 -9.49
CA ALA A 51 12.05 -20.18 -10.03
C ALA A 51 13.45 -20.64 -10.48
N LEU A 52 14.18 -19.81 -11.23
CA LEU A 52 15.53 -20.11 -11.69
C LEU A 52 16.52 -20.16 -10.52
N THR A 53 16.37 -19.27 -9.53
CA THR A 53 17.17 -19.32 -8.29
C THR A 53 16.99 -20.67 -7.60
N TYR A 54 15.75 -21.14 -7.43
CA TYR A 54 15.45 -22.43 -6.82
C TYR A 54 16.04 -23.60 -7.60
N LEU A 55 15.96 -23.58 -8.93
CA LEU A 55 16.55 -24.62 -9.77
C LEU A 55 18.08 -24.64 -9.66
N LEU A 56 18.74 -23.48 -9.66
CA LEU A 56 20.19 -23.38 -9.50
C LEU A 56 20.65 -23.83 -8.11
N LEU A 57 19.89 -23.52 -7.06
CA LEU A 57 20.15 -24.03 -5.72
C LEU A 57 20.17 -25.56 -5.66
N LYS A 58 19.31 -26.25 -6.41
CA LYS A 58 19.30 -27.73 -6.49
C LYS A 58 20.55 -28.33 -7.11
N THR A 59 21.33 -27.54 -7.85
CA THR A 59 22.61 -28.00 -8.43
C THR A 59 23.78 -27.90 -7.46
N GLY A 60 23.55 -27.42 -6.24
CA GLY A 60 24.60 -27.24 -5.22
C GLY A 60 25.27 -25.87 -5.23
N LEU A 61 24.79 -24.92 -6.04
CA LEU A 61 25.30 -23.55 -6.05
C LEU A 61 25.05 -22.84 -4.71
N PRO A 62 26.00 -22.03 -4.21
CA PRO A 62 25.75 -21.13 -3.08
C PRO A 62 24.59 -20.17 -3.38
N VAL A 63 23.82 -19.81 -2.34
CA VAL A 63 22.60 -18.99 -2.46
C VAL A 63 22.83 -17.69 -3.23
N ILE A 64 23.91 -16.97 -2.91
CA ILE A 64 24.24 -15.70 -3.54
C ILE A 64 24.58 -15.90 -5.03
N ALA A 65 25.34 -16.94 -5.36
CA ALA A 65 25.72 -17.25 -6.74
C ALA A 65 24.49 -17.65 -7.58
N ALA A 66 23.63 -18.52 -7.03
CA ALA A 66 22.39 -18.94 -7.67
C ALA A 66 21.45 -17.76 -7.92
N ALA A 67 21.25 -16.89 -6.92
CA ALA A 67 20.41 -15.70 -7.06
C ALA A 67 20.98 -14.71 -8.09
N THR A 68 22.29 -14.46 -8.06
CA THR A 68 22.95 -13.52 -8.98
C THR A 68 22.88 -14.01 -10.42
N ALA A 69 23.21 -15.28 -10.65
CA ALA A 69 23.12 -15.89 -11.97
C ALA A 69 21.69 -15.90 -12.51
N ALA A 70 20.70 -16.19 -11.67
CA ALA A 70 19.29 -16.14 -12.04
C ALA A 70 18.85 -14.73 -12.44
N VAL A 71 19.19 -13.71 -11.62
CA VAL A 71 18.84 -12.31 -11.89
C VAL A 71 19.46 -11.85 -13.22
N LEU A 72 20.75 -12.10 -13.44
CA LEU A 72 21.43 -11.69 -14.67
C LEU A 72 20.87 -12.39 -15.89
N SER A 73 20.67 -13.71 -15.83
CA SER A 73 20.13 -14.49 -16.95
C SER A 73 18.75 -13.99 -17.37
N VAL A 74 17.84 -13.80 -16.41
CA VAL A 74 16.49 -13.31 -16.68
C VAL A 74 16.53 -11.91 -17.29
N ARG A 75 17.37 -11.00 -16.76
CA ARG A 75 17.51 -9.62 -17.26
C ARG A 75 18.09 -9.57 -18.68
N ILE A 76 19.09 -10.38 -18.99
CA ILE A 76 19.69 -10.43 -20.33
C ILE A 76 18.66 -10.91 -21.36
N ILE A 77 17.93 -11.99 -21.05
CA ILE A 77 16.88 -12.51 -21.92
C ILE A 77 15.77 -11.47 -22.13
N ALA A 78 15.35 -10.81 -21.06
CA ALA A 78 14.39 -9.71 -21.12
C ALA A 78 14.88 -8.55 -21.97
N ALA A 79 16.17 -8.19 -21.91
CA ALA A 79 16.73 -7.08 -22.66
C ALA A 79 16.76 -7.33 -24.18
N PHE A 80 17.10 -8.55 -24.60
CA PHE A 80 17.08 -8.91 -26.02
C PHE A 80 15.65 -9.06 -26.57
N ARG A 81 14.69 -9.53 -25.76
CA ARG A 81 13.30 -9.71 -26.24
C ARG A 81 12.47 -8.44 -26.29
N ALA A 82 12.86 -7.40 -25.54
CA ALA A 82 12.05 -6.22 -25.31
C ALA A 82 11.60 -5.52 -26.60
N ASP A 83 12.52 -5.27 -27.52
CA ASP A 83 12.22 -4.51 -28.74
C ASP A 83 11.28 -5.29 -29.68
N GLY A 84 11.49 -6.61 -29.81
CA GLY A 84 10.61 -7.47 -30.60
C GLY A 84 9.21 -7.62 -29.99
N ASP A 85 9.11 -7.74 -28.67
CA ASP A 85 7.82 -7.79 -27.97
C ASP A 85 7.06 -6.45 -28.10
N ILE A 86 7.73 -5.30 -28.05
CA ILE A 86 7.12 -3.98 -28.29
C ILE A 86 6.64 -3.86 -29.73
N GLN A 87 7.46 -4.25 -30.70
CA GLN A 87 7.11 -4.15 -32.10
C GLN A 87 5.88 -5.02 -32.41
N ARG A 88 5.87 -6.27 -31.94
CA ARG A 88 4.71 -7.17 -32.06
C ARG A 88 3.48 -6.56 -31.41
N GLN A 89 3.61 -5.96 -30.24
CA GLN A 89 2.49 -5.27 -29.60
C GLN A 89 2.01 -4.06 -30.42
N ARG A 90 2.90 -3.29 -31.05
CA ARG A 90 2.51 -2.18 -31.93
C ARG A 90 1.76 -2.67 -33.16
N GLU A 91 2.21 -3.77 -33.76
CA GLU A 91 1.56 -4.41 -34.90
C GLU A 91 0.16 -4.95 -34.53
N GLU A 92 0.04 -5.62 -33.38
CA GLU A 92 -1.24 -6.06 -32.83
C GLU A 92 -2.19 -4.88 -32.55
N ASN A 93 -1.66 -3.72 -32.16
CA ASN A 93 -2.42 -2.51 -31.88
C ASN A 93 -2.48 -1.51 -33.05
N ALA A 94 -1.96 -1.85 -34.23
CA ALA A 94 -1.86 -0.93 -35.37
C ALA A 94 -3.23 -0.53 -35.94
N TYR A 95 -4.28 -1.27 -35.58
CA TYR A 95 -5.67 -0.91 -35.82
C TYR A 95 -6.40 -0.71 -34.49
N PRO A 96 -6.15 0.40 -33.76
CA PRO A 96 -6.98 0.71 -32.62
C PRO A 96 -8.40 0.99 -33.14
N PRO A 97 -9.45 0.43 -32.53
CA PRO A 97 -10.79 0.97 -32.76
C PRO A 97 -10.74 2.47 -32.45
N LYS A 98 -11.40 3.27 -33.30
CA LYS A 98 -11.54 4.73 -33.20
C LYS A 98 -11.48 5.16 -31.72
N GLU A 99 -10.54 6.03 -31.34
CA GLU A 99 -10.37 6.49 -29.95
C GLU A 99 -11.70 7.07 -29.44
N THR A 100 -12.52 6.23 -28.82
CA THR A 100 -13.75 6.67 -28.18
C THR A 100 -13.35 7.34 -26.87
N PRO A 101 -13.84 8.55 -26.58
CA PRO A 101 -13.57 9.21 -25.31
C PRO A 101 -13.87 8.24 -24.16
N THR A 102 -12.86 7.88 -23.37
CA THR A 102 -13.02 6.90 -22.30
C THR A 102 -13.55 7.61 -21.06
N PRO A 103 -14.78 7.29 -20.58
CA PRO A 103 -15.27 7.86 -19.34
C PRO A 103 -14.41 7.37 -18.17
N TRP A 104 -14.07 8.28 -17.27
CA TRP A 104 -13.31 7.97 -16.06
C TRP A 104 -14.24 7.49 -14.94
N PHE A 105 -13.70 6.91 -13.86
CA PHE A 105 -14.54 6.43 -12.78
C PHE A 105 -15.12 7.60 -11.94
N SER A 106 -16.44 7.80 -12.03
CA SER A 106 -17.15 8.92 -11.38
C SER A 106 -17.85 8.51 -10.09
N VAL A 107 -17.52 9.21 -9.01
CA VAL A 107 -18.11 9.06 -7.67
C VAL A 107 -18.32 10.43 -7.03
N SER A 108 -19.26 10.55 -6.09
CA SER A 108 -19.50 11.82 -5.40
C SER A 108 -18.30 12.23 -4.54
N LEU A 109 -18.08 13.54 -4.40
CA LEU A 109 -16.99 14.08 -3.58
C LEU A 109 -17.11 13.68 -2.11
N THR A 110 -18.35 13.66 -1.58
CA THR A 110 -18.64 13.20 -0.22
C THR A 110 -18.20 11.75 -0.01
N ARG A 111 -18.45 10.88 -0.99
CA ARG A 111 -18.03 9.47 -0.94
C ARG A 111 -16.51 9.35 -0.98
N VAL A 112 -15.83 10.13 -1.84
CA VAL A 112 -14.35 10.18 -1.84
C VAL A 112 -13.82 10.59 -0.48
N LEU A 113 -14.34 11.67 0.09
CA LEU A 113 -13.89 12.16 1.39
C LEU A 113 -14.12 11.09 2.48
N LEU A 114 -15.34 10.59 2.61
CA LEU A 114 -15.74 9.70 3.69
C LEU A 114 -15.00 8.35 3.60
N PHE A 115 -14.97 7.72 2.43
CA PHE A 115 -14.25 6.45 2.26
C PHE A 115 -12.74 6.63 2.38
N SER A 116 -12.16 7.75 1.92
CA SER A 116 -10.73 7.97 2.12
C SER A 116 -10.39 8.19 3.58
N VAL A 117 -11.22 8.87 4.37
CA VAL A 117 -11.00 9.03 5.81
C VAL A 117 -11.16 7.69 6.54
N VAL A 118 -12.28 7.00 6.34
CA VAL A 118 -12.59 5.73 7.04
C VAL A 118 -11.59 4.63 6.71
N THR A 119 -11.11 4.58 5.46
CA THR A 119 -10.13 3.58 5.04
C THR A 119 -8.68 3.99 5.28
N PHE A 120 -8.43 5.10 5.97
CA PHE A 120 -7.09 5.68 6.15
C PHE A 120 -6.35 5.81 4.82
N ASP A 121 -7.04 6.31 3.80
CA ASP A 121 -6.56 6.63 2.45
C ASP A 121 -6.23 5.41 1.56
N LEU A 122 -6.63 4.20 1.96
CA LEU A 122 -6.63 3.02 1.07
C LEU A 122 -7.62 3.18 -0.10
N TYR A 123 -8.68 3.97 0.08
CA TYR A 123 -9.63 4.29 -0.99
C TYR A 123 -8.98 4.97 -2.20
N SER A 124 -7.88 5.70 -2.01
CA SER A 124 -7.14 6.30 -3.12
C SER A 124 -6.54 5.25 -4.07
N LEU A 125 -6.08 4.11 -3.54
CA LEU A 125 -5.61 2.97 -4.34
C LEU A 125 -6.76 2.30 -5.08
N TYR A 126 -7.93 2.22 -4.44
CA TYR A 126 -9.15 1.70 -5.08
C TYR A 126 -9.60 2.61 -6.24
N LEU A 127 -9.57 3.93 -6.06
CA LEU A 127 -9.84 4.88 -7.15
C LEU A 127 -8.84 4.73 -8.30
N ALA A 128 -7.55 4.56 -7.99
CA ALA A 128 -6.54 4.31 -9.02
C ALA A 128 -6.81 2.99 -9.77
N TYR A 129 -7.15 1.92 -9.06
CA TYR A 129 -7.56 0.64 -9.65
C TYR A 129 -8.77 0.80 -10.59
N LYS A 130 -9.84 1.48 -10.14
CA LYS A 130 -11.05 1.67 -10.94
C LYS A 130 -10.79 2.54 -12.17
N ASN A 131 -9.96 3.57 -12.06
CA ASN A 131 -9.59 4.38 -13.21
C ASN A 131 -8.69 3.63 -14.20
N TRP A 132 -7.76 2.79 -13.74
CA TRP A 132 -7.01 1.90 -14.63
C TRP A 132 -7.90 0.84 -15.29
N GLN A 133 -8.94 0.37 -14.59
CA GLN A 133 -9.96 -0.50 -15.15
C GLN A 133 -10.74 0.22 -16.26
N ALA A 134 -11.14 1.48 -16.04
CA ALA A 134 -11.80 2.29 -17.07
C ALA A 134 -10.92 2.47 -18.32
N VAL A 135 -9.61 2.72 -18.16
CA VAL A 135 -8.68 2.83 -19.30
C VAL A 135 -8.59 1.51 -20.08
N ARG A 136 -8.49 0.38 -19.36
CA ARG A 136 -8.42 -0.94 -19.96
C ARG A 136 -9.68 -1.24 -20.78
N ASP A 137 -10.84 -1.00 -20.18
CA ASP A 137 -12.13 -1.37 -20.75
C ASP A 137 -12.53 -0.41 -21.89
N GLY A 138 -12.29 0.90 -21.73
CA GLY A 138 -12.65 1.93 -22.71
C GLY A 138 -11.81 1.90 -23.99
N ASN A 139 -10.50 1.65 -23.89
CA ASN A 139 -9.61 1.57 -25.05
C ASN A 139 -9.34 0.12 -25.52
N ARG A 140 -10.06 -0.87 -24.96
CA ARG A 140 -9.80 -2.32 -25.16
C ARG A 140 -8.32 -2.71 -24.95
N GLN A 141 -7.63 -1.98 -24.06
CA GLN A 141 -6.22 -2.19 -23.73
C GLN A 141 -6.07 -3.31 -22.69
N TYR A 142 -6.53 -4.52 -23.00
CA TYR A 142 -6.60 -5.66 -22.07
C TYR A 142 -5.25 -6.09 -21.45
N HIS A 143 -4.14 -5.65 -22.03
CA HIS A 143 -2.80 -5.81 -21.48
C HIS A 143 -2.57 -5.02 -20.18
N ILE A 144 -3.36 -3.97 -19.93
CA ILE A 144 -3.29 -3.19 -18.71
C ILE A 144 -3.86 -4.01 -17.55
N SER A 145 -3.05 -4.30 -16.54
CA SER A 145 -3.51 -4.88 -15.28
C SER A 145 -3.87 -3.76 -14.29
N PRO A 146 -5.17 -3.53 -13.99
CA PRO A 146 -5.57 -2.49 -13.05
C PRO A 146 -5.13 -2.82 -11.63
N PHE A 147 -5.08 -4.11 -11.28
CA PHE A 147 -4.60 -4.57 -9.97
C PHE A 147 -3.14 -4.19 -9.76
N LEU A 148 -2.26 -4.51 -10.71
CA LEU A 148 -0.84 -4.18 -10.57
C LEU A 148 -0.59 -2.67 -10.61
N ARG A 149 -1.29 -1.92 -11.47
CA ARG A 149 -1.08 -0.47 -11.64
C ARG A 149 -1.77 0.37 -10.55
N GLY A 150 -2.83 -0.15 -9.94
CA GLY A 150 -3.53 0.51 -8.84
C GLY A 150 -2.98 0.10 -7.47
N TRP A 151 -3.02 -1.21 -7.16
CA TRP A 151 -2.70 -1.72 -5.84
C TRP A 151 -1.20 -1.94 -5.60
N LEU A 152 -0.51 -2.68 -6.47
CA LEU A 152 0.87 -3.10 -6.22
C LEU A 152 1.88 -1.98 -6.47
N LEU A 153 1.68 -1.21 -7.55
CA LEU A 153 2.60 -0.18 -8.04
C LEU A 153 1.94 1.18 -8.18
N GLY A 154 0.89 1.43 -7.38
CA GLY A 154 0.08 2.65 -7.42
C GLY A 154 0.91 3.94 -7.42
N ILE A 155 1.96 4.01 -6.61
CA ILE A 155 2.84 5.20 -6.53
C ILE A 155 3.54 5.49 -7.87
N VAL A 156 3.99 4.45 -8.57
CA VAL A 156 4.70 4.60 -9.86
C VAL A 156 3.70 4.91 -10.98
N PHE A 157 2.51 4.32 -10.92
CA PHE A 157 1.51 4.41 -11.97
C PHE A 157 0.47 5.52 -11.77
N VAL A 158 0.53 6.26 -10.65
CA VAL A 158 -0.32 7.44 -10.47
C VAL A 158 0.05 8.57 -11.43
N ILE A 159 1.35 8.76 -11.70
CA ILE A 159 1.85 9.76 -12.66
C ILE A 159 1.31 9.51 -14.07
N PRO A 160 1.51 8.33 -14.69
CA PRO A 160 0.96 8.07 -16.01
C PRO A 160 -0.58 8.10 -16.04
N LEU A 161 -1.25 7.77 -14.93
CA LEU A 161 -2.70 7.91 -14.82
C LEU A 161 -3.13 9.39 -14.91
N PHE A 162 -2.52 10.27 -14.10
CA PHE A 162 -2.80 11.69 -14.09
C PHE A 162 -2.45 12.37 -15.42
N LEU A 163 -1.35 11.97 -16.07
CA LEU A 163 -1.01 12.48 -17.40
C LEU A 163 -2.06 12.11 -18.47
N ARG A 164 -2.61 10.89 -18.42
CA ARG A 164 -3.70 10.46 -19.33
C ARG A 164 -5.00 11.23 -19.07
N MET A 165 -5.36 11.41 -17.80
CA MET A 165 -6.51 12.24 -17.41
C MET A 165 -6.35 13.67 -17.90
N ARG A 166 -5.20 14.30 -17.65
CA ARG A 166 -4.88 15.66 -18.12
C ARG A 166 -5.00 15.78 -19.63
N LYS A 167 -4.45 14.84 -20.40
CA LYS A 167 -4.58 14.82 -21.87
C LYS A 167 -6.06 14.79 -22.30
N SER A 168 -6.88 14.00 -21.61
CA SER A 168 -8.32 13.89 -21.89
C SER A 168 -9.06 15.20 -21.57
N PHE A 169 -8.71 15.88 -20.48
CA PHE A 169 -9.32 17.14 -20.07
C PHE A 169 -8.93 18.29 -21.00
N VAL A 170 -7.66 18.36 -21.41
CA VAL A 170 -7.18 19.35 -22.38
C VAL A 170 -7.84 19.15 -23.75
N ALA A 171 -8.07 17.90 -24.17
CA ALA A 171 -8.74 17.60 -25.44
C ALA A 171 -10.16 18.19 -25.52
N VAL A 172 -10.87 18.30 -24.40
CA VAL A 172 -12.18 18.96 -24.30
C VAL A 172 -12.10 20.43 -23.86
N LYS A 173 -10.93 21.07 -24.04
CA LYS A 173 -10.64 22.49 -23.71
C LYS A 173 -10.94 22.87 -22.26
N ARG A 174 -10.78 21.94 -21.33
CA ARG A 174 -11.09 22.19 -19.93
C ARG A 174 -9.91 22.77 -19.16
N LYS A 175 -10.20 23.68 -18.24
CA LYS A 175 -9.20 24.25 -17.33
C LYS A 175 -8.71 23.19 -16.33
N THR A 176 -7.40 22.89 -16.38
CA THR A 176 -6.75 21.89 -15.52
C THR A 176 -5.92 22.49 -14.40
N THR A 177 -5.89 23.81 -14.19
CA THR A 177 -4.94 24.45 -13.25
C THR A 177 -4.97 23.86 -11.84
N VAL A 178 -6.18 23.71 -11.25
CA VAL A 178 -6.32 23.13 -9.90
C VAL A 178 -6.02 21.62 -9.92
N PHE A 179 -6.37 20.93 -11.00
CA PHE A 179 -6.02 19.52 -11.20
C PHE A 179 -4.50 19.35 -11.21
N ASP A 180 -3.78 20.18 -11.96
CA ASP A 180 -2.33 20.10 -12.14
C ASP A 180 -1.61 20.33 -10.81
N VAL A 181 -2.04 21.33 -10.03
CA VAL A 181 -1.49 21.61 -8.69
C VAL A 181 -1.75 20.44 -7.72
N CYS A 182 -2.99 19.94 -7.65
CA CYS A 182 -3.32 18.82 -6.76
C CYS A 182 -2.64 17.51 -7.18
N ALA A 183 -2.54 17.23 -8.48
CA ALA A 183 -1.83 16.08 -9.01
C ALA A 183 -0.33 16.14 -8.69
N PHE A 184 0.27 17.34 -8.81
CA PHE A 184 1.66 17.58 -8.46
C PHE A 184 1.90 17.40 -6.96
N LEU A 185 1.05 17.97 -6.08
CA LEU A 185 1.17 17.86 -4.62
C LEU A 185 0.87 16.45 -4.09
N TYR A 186 0.00 15.69 -4.75
CA TYR A 186 -0.37 14.34 -4.34
C TYR A 186 0.82 13.38 -4.28
N ILE A 187 1.77 13.52 -5.21
CA ILE A 187 2.96 12.67 -5.32
C ILE A 187 3.92 12.86 -4.12
N PRO A 188 4.46 14.06 -3.82
CA PRO A 188 5.33 14.28 -2.68
C PRO A 188 4.62 14.01 -1.36
N LEU A 189 3.32 14.29 -1.23
CA LEU A 189 2.55 13.92 -0.04
C LEU A 189 2.50 12.40 0.17
N THR A 190 2.34 11.62 -0.92
CA THR A 190 2.37 10.16 -0.86
C THR A 190 3.74 9.63 -0.46
N VAL A 191 4.82 10.19 -1.03
CA VAL A 191 6.19 9.81 -0.68
C VAL A 191 6.53 10.20 0.77
N ALA A 192 6.17 11.40 1.21
CA ALA A 192 6.37 11.87 2.57
C ALA A 192 5.62 11.00 3.59
N ALA A 193 4.34 10.69 3.34
CA ALA A 193 3.56 9.81 4.21
C ALA A 193 4.17 8.40 4.31
N PHE A 194 4.72 7.87 3.21
CA PHE A 194 5.43 6.60 3.21
C PHE A 194 6.72 6.65 4.04
N ALA A 195 7.52 7.70 3.88
CA ALA A 195 8.76 7.91 4.63
C ALA A 195 8.50 8.04 6.14
N VAL A 196 7.53 8.88 6.53
CA VAL A 196 7.13 9.04 7.95
C VAL A 196 6.63 7.72 8.53
N ARG A 197 5.79 6.98 7.81
CA ARG A 197 5.34 5.65 8.25
C ARG A 197 6.51 4.68 8.48
N HIS A 198 7.46 4.64 7.55
CA HIS A 198 8.62 3.76 7.70
C HIS A 198 9.47 4.14 8.91
N TYR A 199 9.71 5.43 9.11
CA TYR A 199 10.45 5.94 10.26
C TYR A 199 9.73 5.66 11.59
N MET A 200 8.39 5.76 11.62
CA MET A 200 7.58 5.41 12.80
C MET A 200 7.67 3.93 13.20
N ILE A 201 7.79 3.00 12.25
CA ILE A 201 7.95 1.57 12.54
C ILE A 201 9.23 1.32 13.35
N VAL A 202 10.26 2.12 13.10
CA VAL A 202 11.55 2.04 13.79
C VAL A 202 11.51 2.83 15.11
N ASN A 203 10.92 4.03 15.09
CA ASN A 203 10.89 4.97 16.20
C ASN A 203 9.43 5.34 16.53
N VAL A 204 8.80 4.55 17.40
CA VAL A 204 7.41 4.80 17.83
C VAL A 204 7.35 6.15 18.54
N ASN A 205 6.76 7.15 17.87
CA ASN A 205 6.69 8.54 18.34
C ASN A 205 5.33 9.15 17.96
N PHE A 206 4.65 9.72 18.96
CA PHE A 206 3.33 10.31 18.84
C PHE A 206 3.30 11.54 17.90
N SER A 207 4.34 12.38 17.90
CA SER A 207 4.42 13.54 16.99
C SER A 207 4.51 13.11 15.52
N LEU A 208 5.20 12.00 15.23
CA LEU A 208 5.25 11.43 13.88
C LEU A 208 3.91 10.85 13.46
N PHE A 209 3.15 10.29 14.40
CA PHE A 209 1.80 9.80 14.14
C PHE A 209 0.85 10.95 13.74
N ASN A 210 0.90 12.06 14.48
CA ASN A 210 0.13 13.26 14.14
C ASN A 210 0.53 13.83 12.78
N LEU A 211 1.83 13.91 12.49
CA LEU A 211 2.33 14.32 11.18
C LEU A 211 1.82 13.40 10.05
N LEU A 212 1.82 12.08 10.28
CA LEU A 212 1.30 11.11 9.32
C LEU A 212 -0.20 11.32 9.03
N ILE A 213 -1.00 11.60 10.06
CA ILE A 213 -2.43 11.92 9.91
C ILE A 213 -2.60 13.19 9.07
N VAL A 214 -1.87 14.26 9.40
CA VAL A 214 -1.93 15.54 8.66
C VAL A 214 -1.58 15.33 7.19
N LEU A 215 -0.46 14.65 6.88
CA LEU A 215 -0.05 14.35 5.51
C LEU A 215 -1.10 13.56 4.74
N ARG A 216 -1.75 12.58 5.38
CA ARG A 216 -2.86 11.82 4.76
C ARG A 216 -4.07 12.69 4.50
N LEU A 217 -4.47 13.54 5.44
CA LEU A 217 -5.60 14.46 5.24
C LEU A 217 -5.33 15.43 4.08
N LEU A 218 -4.15 16.04 4.02
CA LEU A 218 -3.71 16.88 2.90
C LEU A 218 -3.78 16.15 1.56
N LYS A 219 -3.35 14.89 1.54
CA LYS A 219 -3.44 14.03 0.36
C LYS A 219 -4.89 13.75 -0.04
N ILE A 220 -5.78 13.47 0.91
CA ILE A 220 -7.21 13.27 0.68
C ILE A 220 -7.86 14.54 0.12
N LEU A 221 -7.48 15.71 0.65
CA LEU A 221 -7.96 16.99 0.13
C LEU A 221 -7.54 17.20 -1.34
N CYS A 222 -6.33 16.78 -1.73
CA CYS A 222 -5.90 16.81 -3.13
C CYS A 222 -6.72 15.87 -4.04
N LEU A 223 -7.34 14.81 -3.51
CA LEU A 223 -8.21 13.92 -4.31
C LEU A 223 -9.53 14.58 -4.69
N LEU A 224 -10.03 15.55 -3.93
CA LEU A 224 -11.33 16.15 -4.20
C LEU A 224 -11.34 16.96 -5.51
N PRO A 225 -10.38 17.85 -5.78
CA PRO A 225 -10.30 18.53 -7.07
C PRO A 225 -10.01 17.57 -8.24
N LEU A 226 -9.26 16.49 -7.99
CA LEU A 226 -9.01 15.45 -9.00
C LEU A 226 -10.33 14.76 -9.40
N GLN A 227 -11.12 14.31 -8.42
CA GLN A 227 -12.41 13.68 -8.67
C GLN A 227 -13.43 14.65 -9.27
N LYS A 228 -13.44 15.92 -8.85
CA LYS A 228 -14.32 16.94 -9.43
C LYS A 228 -14.06 17.08 -10.94
N ASN A 229 -12.79 17.15 -11.34
CA ASN A 229 -12.44 17.23 -12.77
C ASN A 229 -12.86 15.97 -13.53
N ILE A 230 -12.75 14.78 -12.94
CA ILE A 230 -13.28 13.55 -13.54
C ILE A 230 -14.80 13.64 -13.77
N ASN A 231 -15.56 14.00 -12.73
CA ASN A 231 -17.02 14.00 -12.79
C ASN A 231 -17.54 14.97 -13.85
N ASP A 232 -17.02 16.19 -13.83
CA ASP A 232 -17.37 17.23 -14.79
C ASP A 232 -16.88 16.89 -16.22
N TYR A 233 -15.81 16.10 -16.39
CA TYR A 233 -15.37 15.63 -17.72
C TYR A 233 -16.36 14.60 -18.27
N ASN A 234 -16.79 13.67 -17.42
CA ASN A 234 -17.80 12.70 -17.80
C ASN A 234 -19.12 13.37 -18.17
N LEU A 235 -19.50 14.46 -17.49
CA LEU A 235 -20.68 15.27 -17.85
C LEU A 235 -20.58 15.92 -19.25
N ILE A 236 -19.37 16.28 -19.68
CA ILE A 236 -19.13 16.79 -21.04
C ILE A 236 -19.27 15.68 -22.08
N LEU A 237 -18.81 14.46 -21.75
CA LEU A 237 -18.93 13.31 -22.64
C LEU A 237 -20.37 12.79 -22.75
N ASP A 238 -21.08 12.78 -21.63
CA ASP A 238 -22.44 12.30 -21.49
C ASP A 238 -23.20 13.20 -20.48
N PRO A 239 -24.10 14.08 -20.95
CA PRO A 239 -24.89 14.97 -20.10
C PRO A 239 -25.79 14.23 -19.10
N GLU A 240 -26.14 12.96 -19.36
CA GLU A 240 -26.91 12.14 -18.42
C GLU A 240 -26.03 11.42 -17.40
N SER A 241 -24.70 11.54 -17.50
CA SER A 241 -23.79 10.86 -16.59
C SER A 241 -23.98 11.36 -15.17
N ARG A 242 -24.21 10.42 -14.26
CA ARG A 242 -24.35 10.70 -12.82
C ARG A 242 -23.27 9.98 -12.04
N PRO A 243 -22.72 10.61 -10.97
CA PRO A 243 -21.83 9.91 -10.07
C PRO A 243 -22.48 8.65 -9.50
N LEU A 244 -21.69 7.60 -9.33
CA LEU A 244 -22.20 6.32 -8.87
C LEU A 244 -22.90 6.46 -7.51
N LYS A 245 -24.19 6.06 -7.47
CA LYS A 245 -25.03 6.12 -6.26
C LYS A 245 -24.91 4.85 -5.39
N LYS A 246 -24.80 3.68 -6.01
CA LYS A 246 -24.75 2.38 -5.30
C LYS A 246 -23.35 2.11 -4.76
N PHE A 247 -23.28 1.49 -3.58
CA PHE A 247 -22.02 0.96 -3.05
C PHE A 247 -21.60 -0.27 -3.83
N LEU A 248 -20.33 -0.32 -4.21
CA LEU A 248 -19.74 -1.47 -4.87
C LEU A 248 -19.25 -2.46 -3.82
N PRO A 249 -19.39 -3.77 -4.03
CA PRO A 249 -18.88 -4.78 -3.11
C PRO A 249 -17.41 -4.56 -2.73
N GLY A 250 -16.58 -4.14 -3.70
CA GLY A 250 -15.16 -3.86 -3.47
C GLY A 250 -14.88 -2.75 -2.45
N GLU A 251 -15.78 -1.77 -2.29
CA GLU A 251 -15.62 -0.71 -1.29
C GLU A 251 -16.01 -1.18 0.10
N ILE A 252 -17.02 -2.05 0.20
CA ILE A 252 -17.42 -2.69 1.46
C ILE A 252 -16.27 -3.59 1.94
N THR A 253 -15.71 -4.40 1.04
CA THR A 253 -14.52 -5.22 1.34
C THR A 253 -13.34 -4.36 1.77
N LEU A 254 -13.12 -3.21 1.12
CA LEU A 254 -12.04 -2.30 1.47
C LEU A 254 -12.24 -1.68 2.86
N ALA A 255 -13.46 -1.23 3.18
CA ALA A 255 -13.78 -0.68 4.50
C ALA A 255 -13.59 -1.73 5.60
N ALA A 256 -14.05 -2.97 5.36
CA ALA A 256 -13.83 -4.08 6.28
C ALA A 256 -12.34 -4.41 6.47
N ALA A 257 -11.56 -4.44 5.38
CA ALA A 257 -10.13 -4.68 5.43
C ALA A 257 -9.38 -3.56 6.17
N ALA A 258 -9.76 -2.30 5.94
CA ALA A 258 -9.19 -1.16 6.65
C ALA A 258 -9.49 -1.22 8.16
N ALA A 259 -10.73 -1.55 8.54
CA ALA A 259 -11.12 -1.75 9.92
C ALA A 259 -10.32 -2.89 10.58
N ALA A 260 -10.17 -4.03 9.90
CA ALA A 260 -9.37 -5.15 10.39
C ALA A 260 -7.90 -4.79 10.58
N LEU A 261 -7.30 -4.06 9.63
CA LEU A 261 -5.92 -3.56 9.74
C LEU A 261 -5.77 -2.57 10.90
N PHE A 262 -6.74 -1.70 11.10
CA PHE A 262 -6.74 -0.73 12.20
C PHE A 262 -6.80 -1.44 13.56
N ILE A 263 -7.74 -2.39 13.73
CA ILE A 263 -7.85 -3.21 14.95
C ILE A 263 -6.56 -4.01 15.19
N SER A 264 -6.01 -4.62 14.14
CA SER A 264 -4.74 -5.36 14.24
C SER A 264 -3.57 -4.45 14.64
N TYR A 265 -3.53 -3.21 14.13
CA TYR A 265 -2.49 -2.25 14.47
C TYR A 265 -2.57 -1.82 15.93
N TYR A 266 -3.77 -1.49 16.45
CA TYR A 266 -3.95 -1.13 17.86
C TYR A 266 -3.56 -2.27 18.79
N ASN A 267 -4.05 -3.49 18.53
CA ASN A 267 -3.69 -4.67 19.31
C ASN A 267 -2.18 -4.98 19.27
N PHE A 268 -1.50 -4.68 18.17
CA PHE A 268 -0.06 -4.83 18.05
C PHE A 268 0.70 -3.72 18.78
N SER A 269 0.25 -2.46 18.66
CA SER A 269 0.84 -1.29 19.30
C SER A 269 0.84 -1.42 20.82
N ASP A 270 -0.28 -1.84 21.42
CA ASP A 270 -0.39 -2.04 22.87
C ASP A 270 0.59 -3.12 23.35
N ARG A 271 0.63 -4.27 22.66
CA ARG A 271 1.59 -5.34 22.98
C ARG A 271 3.04 -4.90 22.75
N PHE A 272 3.29 -4.06 21.77
CA PHE A 272 4.63 -3.54 21.47
C PHE A 272 5.09 -2.54 22.53
N ALA A 273 4.24 -1.58 22.92
CA ALA A 273 4.53 -0.61 23.98
C ALA A 273 4.83 -1.32 25.31
N ILE A 274 4.00 -2.30 25.67
CA ILE A 274 4.21 -3.17 26.83
C ILE A 274 5.54 -3.91 26.71
N ARG A 275 5.82 -4.54 25.57
CA ARG A 275 7.06 -5.29 25.37
C ARG A 275 8.30 -4.41 25.39
N ASN A 276 8.23 -3.19 24.87
CA ASN A 276 9.34 -2.23 24.84
C ASN A 276 9.61 -1.65 26.24
N PHE A 277 8.56 -1.35 27.02
CA PHE A 277 8.67 -0.99 28.43
C PHE A 277 9.40 -2.08 29.21
N TYR A 278 8.95 -3.33 29.10
CA TYR A 278 9.59 -4.46 29.78
C TYR A 278 11.01 -4.76 29.28
N ARG A 279 11.36 -4.37 28.05
CA ARG A 279 12.70 -4.59 27.47
C ARG A 279 13.78 -3.76 28.16
N ASN A 280 13.41 -2.64 28.78
CA ASN A 280 14.33 -1.76 29.52
C ASN A 280 14.73 -2.31 30.89
N PHE A 281 14.14 -3.43 31.32
CA PHE A 281 14.40 -4.09 32.59
C PHE A 281 15.05 -5.46 32.37
N ASP A 282 16.01 -5.79 33.24
CA ASP A 282 16.57 -7.13 33.31
C ASP A 282 15.50 -8.15 33.71
N ARG A 283 15.76 -9.44 33.46
CA ARG A 283 14.78 -10.51 33.66
C ARG A 283 14.25 -10.57 35.10
N GLN A 284 15.07 -10.26 36.10
CA GLN A 284 14.68 -10.32 37.50
C GLN A 284 13.75 -9.17 37.84
N THR A 285 14.10 -7.94 37.47
CA THR A 285 13.27 -6.76 37.71
C THR A 285 11.91 -6.85 36.98
N ARG A 286 11.84 -7.45 35.79
CA ARG A 286 10.54 -7.71 35.13
C ARG A 286 9.64 -8.65 35.93
N ASN A 287 10.21 -9.72 36.48
CA ASN A 287 9.44 -10.68 37.27
C ASN A 287 8.95 -10.04 38.58
N GLU A 288 9.76 -9.19 39.21
CA GLU A 288 9.38 -8.41 40.39
C GLU A 288 8.23 -7.44 40.09
N ILE A 289 8.27 -6.76 38.94
CA ILE A 289 7.17 -5.89 38.48
C ILE A 289 5.87 -6.69 38.26
N ILE A 290 5.94 -7.81 37.53
CA ILE A 290 4.76 -8.61 37.20
C ILE A 290 4.16 -9.24 38.46
N ASN A 291 5.00 -9.81 39.34
CA ASN A 291 4.53 -10.44 40.58
C ASN A 291 3.93 -9.41 41.53
N SER A 292 4.58 -8.25 41.71
CA SER A 292 4.02 -7.19 42.55
C SER A 292 2.66 -6.71 42.05
N TYR A 293 2.45 -6.62 40.73
CA TYR A 293 1.14 -6.31 40.15
C TYR A 293 0.10 -7.42 40.38
N ILE A 294 0.43 -8.66 40.04
CA ILE A 294 -0.49 -9.81 40.17
C ILE A 294 -0.95 -9.96 41.61
N PHE A 295 -0.03 -9.91 42.57
CA PHE A 295 -0.39 -10.07 43.98
C PHE A 295 -1.06 -8.82 44.54
N ARG A 296 -0.65 -7.59 44.18
CA ARG A 296 -1.27 -6.37 44.75
C ARG A 296 -2.67 -6.09 44.22
N ARG A 297 -2.96 -6.36 42.93
CA ARG A 297 -4.25 -6.04 42.29
C ARG A 297 -5.06 -7.25 41.85
N ALA A 298 -4.48 -8.15 41.07
CA ALA A 298 -5.25 -9.24 40.46
C ALA A 298 -5.70 -10.30 41.48
N TYR A 299 -4.88 -10.57 42.49
CA TYR A 299 -5.19 -11.58 43.51
C TYR A 299 -6.42 -11.23 44.37
N PRO A 300 -6.57 -10.00 44.90
CA PRO A 300 -7.82 -9.56 45.53
C PRO A 300 -9.06 -9.70 44.66
N GLU A 301 -8.98 -9.30 43.39
CA GLU A 301 -10.10 -9.37 42.43
C GLU A 301 -10.53 -10.82 42.17
N ILE A 302 -9.55 -11.74 42.04
CA ILE A 302 -9.81 -13.17 41.90
C ILE A 302 -10.48 -13.72 43.16
N CYS A 303 -9.96 -13.42 44.35
CA CYS A 303 -10.55 -13.87 45.60
C CYS A 303 -12.00 -13.39 45.77
N GLU A 304 -12.28 -12.13 45.42
CA GLU A 304 -13.64 -11.56 45.48
C GLU A 304 -14.59 -12.26 44.51
N LYS A 305 -14.13 -12.62 43.29
CA LYS A 305 -14.91 -13.39 42.31
C LYS A 305 -15.32 -14.78 42.82
N TYR A 306 -14.53 -15.37 43.71
CA TYR A 306 -14.83 -16.64 44.37
C TYR A 306 -15.52 -16.48 45.73
N GLY A 307 -15.99 -15.28 46.08
CA GLY A 307 -16.73 -15.00 47.31
C GLY A 307 -15.87 -14.76 48.55
N TYR A 308 -14.55 -14.65 48.41
CA TYR A 308 -13.61 -14.39 49.51
C TYR A 308 -13.25 -12.91 49.57
N ARG A 309 -13.70 -12.21 50.62
CA ARG A 309 -13.36 -10.80 50.84
C ARG A 309 -12.12 -10.67 51.72
N LEU A 310 -10.99 -10.30 51.12
CA LEU A 310 -9.73 -10.11 51.83
C LEU A 310 -9.74 -8.78 52.60
N LYS A 311 -9.81 -8.82 53.94
CA LYS A 311 -9.68 -7.64 54.79
C LYS A 311 -8.20 -7.26 54.95
N ASN A 312 -7.89 -5.96 54.86
CA ASN A 312 -6.56 -5.39 55.10
C ASN A 312 -5.42 -5.98 54.24
N TYR A 313 -5.75 -6.60 53.11
CA TYR A 313 -4.76 -7.27 52.26
C TYR A 313 -3.73 -6.30 51.69
N GLY A 314 -4.15 -5.15 51.18
CA GLY A 314 -3.22 -4.14 50.65
C GLY A 314 -2.17 -3.71 51.68
N GLN A 315 -2.59 -3.41 52.91
CA GLN A 315 -1.69 -3.05 54.01
C GLN A 315 -0.78 -4.22 54.43
N THR A 316 -1.31 -5.45 54.43
CA THR A 316 -0.53 -6.65 54.77
C THR A 316 0.52 -6.96 53.70
N PHE A 317 0.13 -6.83 52.43
CA PHE A 317 1.01 -7.00 51.28
C PHE A 317 2.15 -5.98 51.30
N GLU A 318 1.84 -4.69 51.48
CA GLU A 318 2.86 -3.64 51.56
C GLU A 318 3.83 -3.84 52.71
N ARG A 319 3.36 -4.38 53.84
CA ARG A 319 4.20 -4.69 55.00
C ARG A 319 5.12 -5.90 54.75
N VAL A 320 4.59 -7.00 54.22
CA VAL A 320 5.35 -8.23 53.97
C VAL A 320 6.38 -8.03 52.87
N TYR A 321 5.99 -7.32 51.81
CA TYR A 321 6.82 -7.09 50.62
C TYR A 321 7.56 -5.76 50.66
N GLN A 322 7.63 -5.09 51.82
CA GLN A 322 8.18 -3.73 51.96
C GLN A 322 9.61 -3.60 51.40
N LYS A 323 10.48 -4.58 51.67
CA LYS A 323 11.88 -4.58 51.20
C LYS A 323 11.97 -4.72 49.68
N GLU A 324 11.15 -5.57 49.10
CA GLU A 324 11.11 -5.84 47.66
C GLU A 324 10.48 -4.66 46.91
N LEU A 325 9.40 -4.08 47.44
CA LEU A 325 8.78 -2.86 46.93
C LEU A 325 9.74 -1.65 47.00
N ALA A 326 10.51 -1.51 48.08
CA ALA A 326 11.50 -0.44 48.22
C ALA A 326 12.74 -0.64 47.31
N SER A 327 13.12 -1.88 47.02
CA SER A 327 14.14 -2.20 46.02
C SER A 327 13.64 -1.86 44.62
N LEU A 328 12.42 -2.29 44.29
CA LEU A 328 11.79 -2.02 43.00
C LEU A 328 11.59 -0.52 42.77
N ALA A 329 11.13 0.22 43.78
CA ALA A 329 10.99 1.67 43.72
C ALA A 329 12.32 2.39 43.44
N ARG A 330 13.44 1.92 44.00
CA ARG A 330 14.78 2.45 43.69
C ARG A 330 15.17 2.17 42.24
N LYS A 331 15.02 0.93 41.77
CA LYS A 331 15.31 0.54 40.39
C LYS A 331 14.47 1.31 39.36
N LEU A 332 13.22 1.65 39.71
CA LEU A 332 12.33 2.47 38.88
C LEU A 332 12.72 3.96 38.92
N LYS A 333 13.10 4.48 40.10
CA LYS A 333 13.58 5.87 40.27
C LYS A 333 14.86 6.15 39.47
N ASP A 334 15.79 5.21 39.43
CA ASP A 334 17.02 5.31 38.62
C ASP A 334 16.74 5.43 37.11
N LYS A 335 15.54 5.02 36.67
CA LYS A 335 15.05 5.15 35.29
C LYS A 335 14.02 6.27 35.10
N ASN A 336 13.83 7.11 36.12
CA ASN A 336 12.87 8.22 36.12
C ASN A 336 11.40 7.80 35.93
N ILE A 337 11.02 6.60 36.40
CA ILE A 337 9.67 6.02 36.28
C ILE A 337 9.03 6.00 37.67
N THR A 338 7.77 6.45 37.82
CA THR A 338 7.03 6.41 39.09
C THR A 338 6.13 5.17 39.18
N VAL A 339 5.95 4.65 40.41
CA VAL A 339 5.33 3.34 40.69
C VAL A 339 3.81 3.33 40.48
N GLU A 340 3.16 4.48 40.44
CA GLU A 340 1.69 4.56 40.55
C GLU A 340 0.91 4.64 39.24
N GLU A 341 1.53 4.93 38.09
CA GLU A 341 0.80 4.98 36.81
C GLU A 341 1.51 4.33 35.62
N ASP A 342 2.84 4.39 35.52
CA ASP A 342 3.56 4.06 34.28
C ASP A 342 3.87 2.57 34.06
N VAL A 343 3.81 1.77 35.13
CA VAL A 343 4.21 0.35 35.09
C VAL A 343 3.06 -0.55 34.62
N ILE A 344 1.82 -0.12 34.83
CA ILE A 344 0.61 -0.95 34.66
C ILE A 344 -0.06 -0.69 33.31
N CYS A 345 -0.03 0.56 32.84
CA CYS A 345 -0.35 0.94 31.48
C CYS A 345 0.61 2.08 31.13
N PRO A 346 1.76 1.83 30.46
CA PRO A 346 2.53 2.94 29.94
C PRO A 346 1.58 3.76 29.06
N LYS A 347 1.29 5.00 29.46
CA LYS A 347 0.41 5.88 28.70
C LYS A 347 1.00 6.00 27.29
N SER A 348 0.25 5.52 26.30
CA SER A 348 0.64 5.49 24.88
C SER A 348 0.71 6.86 24.26
#